data_AF-A0A369CCJ1-F1
#
_entry.id   AF-A0A369CCJ1-F1
#
_cell.length_a   1.000
_cell.length_b   1.000
_cell.length_c   1.000
_cell.angle_alpha   90.00
_cell.angle_beta   90.00
_cell.angle_gamma   90.00
#
_symmetry.space_group_name_H-M   'P 1'
#
loop_
_entity.id
_entity.type
_entity.pdbx_description
1 polymer ?
#
loop_
_entity_poly.entity_id
_entity_poly.type
_entity_poly.pdbx_seq_one_letter_code
_entity_poly.pdbx_strand_id
1 'polypeptide(L)'
;MADIPYKDKGSLLNPLKALQFFARPPVTEPLEPRLASANYRGFHLNDWEKCIGCGTCQKVCDNAAITMVRIPGLPADPAQGIRDQRPAIDYGRCCWCGLCVDICPTASLALSREYVHTCTDAELDSYFVLPDPNGMHGRYYGHGWSKSADSDLVDLQRQAMGELEPSARGDNFHEIVAGYDDQQALLEASRCVQCGMCFDACPTHMHAPEYIRAIWEGRVEDAVRWIYRTNPFAHVCGRVCTHRCEEACSIGHRGEPIAIRWLKRYAMDALPPERVKAIAAEGRVATPSGRRVAIVGSGPAGLTAAFDLAKLGHAVTVFEGLPEPGGMPRYGIPEYRLPYARLDQDIDVIRSVGVDIRCSTWVGKDITLEELQRDFDAVVLALGLQFGRSTRIPNSDHPQVRKAVTLLRQATAGEAFGTPRSAVVIGGGNVAMDIARTLARLQRREYGAARVTVTALEARSHFLADASEVLEAAEEEIEILDARGPRECVVDGAGNLVGLRSWRVMSIFDAQGRFAPIYDESDERLHEAEMVVEAIGQVADTALLGEALTERLEWHRGRLRVDADGRTSESWLWAAGDMVNGPDVVHAVADGHRVAAGIHAWLEQRESVQ
;
A
#
# COMPACT_ATOMS: atom_id res chain seq x y z
N MET A 1 -50.76 -11.82 -25.47
CA MET A 1 -51.23 -11.12 -26.69
C MET A 1 -52.47 -11.81 -27.29
N ALA A 2 -53.43 -12.25 -26.46
CA ALA A 2 -54.68 -12.88 -26.93
C ALA A 2 -55.88 -11.91 -26.98
N ASP A 3 -55.71 -10.69 -26.45
CA ASP A 3 -56.80 -9.72 -26.24
C ASP A 3 -56.81 -8.57 -27.25
N ILE A 4 -56.14 -8.72 -28.39
CA ILE A 4 -56.34 -7.82 -29.53
C ILE A 4 -57.45 -8.43 -30.38
N PRO A 5 -58.68 -7.89 -30.37
CA PRO A 5 -59.72 -8.38 -31.25
C PRO A 5 -59.30 -8.11 -32.69
N TYR A 6 -58.88 -9.15 -33.41
CA TYR A 6 -58.60 -9.11 -34.84
C TYR A 6 -59.91 -8.77 -35.58
N LYS A 7 -60.17 -7.47 -35.75
CA LYS A 7 -61.20 -6.94 -36.64
C LYS A 7 -60.61 -6.78 -38.03
N ASP A 8 -60.31 -7.89 -38.67
CA ASP A 8 -60.21 -7.91 -40.13
C ASP A 8 -61.34 -8.80 -40.66
N LYS A 9 -62.54 -8.21 -40.75
CA LYS A 9 -63.50 -8.71 -41.74
C LYS A 9 -62.99 -8.22 -43.08
N GLY A 10 -61.93 -8.88 -43.57
CA GLY A 10 -61.36 -8.62 -44.87
C GLY A 10 -62.50 -8.60 -45.89
N SER A 11 -62.63 -7.51 -46.63
CA SER A 11 -63.54 -7.45 -47.76
C SER A 11 -63.21 -8.63 -48.69
N LEU A 12 -64.21 -9.27 -49.29
CA LEU A 12 -63.98 -10.31 -50.31
C LEU A 12 -63.08 -9.80 -51.45
N LEU A 13 -62.99 -8.48 -51.60
CA LEU A 13 -62.20 -7.76 -52.60
C LEU A 13 -60.83 -7.27 -52.07
N ASN A 14 -60.48 -7.46 -50.79
CA ASN A 14 -59.15 -7.09 -50.26
C ASN A 14 -57.99 -7.78 -51.01
N PRO A 15 -58.08 -9.05 -51.47
CA PRO A 15 -57.05 -9.63 -52.32
C PRO A 15 -56.82 -8.84 -53.62
N LEU A 16 -57.83 -8.13 -54.13
CA LEU A 16 -57.69 -7.28 -55.32
C LEU A 16 -56.90 -6.00 -55.04
N LYS A 17 -56.81 -5.52 -53.78
CA LYS A 17 -55.87 -4.44 -53.43
C LYS A 17 -54.42 -4.86 -53.61
N ALA A 18 -54.11 -6.16 -53.58
CA ALA A 18 -52.76 -6.64 -53.86
C ALA A 18 -52.38 -6.47 -55.34
N LEU A 19 -53.36 -6.35 -56.24
CA LEU A 19 -53.11 -6.07 -57.67
C LEU A 19 -52.39 -4.72 -57.89
N GLN A 20 -52.53 -3.76 -56.97
CA GLN A 20 -51.78 -2.49 -57.05
C GLN A 20 -50.27 -2.69 -56.93
N PHE A 21 -49.82 -3.82 -56.35
CA PHE A 21 -48.40 -4.15 -56.23
C PHE A 21 -47.85 -4.88 -57.46
N PHE A 22 -48.70 -5.45 -58.32
CA PHE A 22 -48.24 -6.04 -59.60
C PHE A 22 -47.70 -4.99 -60.57
N ALA A 23 -48.20 -3.75 -60.49
CA ALA A 23 -47.73 -2.64 -61.31
C ALA A 23 -46.54 -1.89 -60.68
N ARG A 24 -46.15 -2.23 -59.44
CA ARG A 24 -45.00 -1.61 -58.79
C ARG A 24 -43.75 -2.42 -59.12
N PRO A 25 -42.70 -1.82 -59.71
CA PRO A 25 -41.43 -2.51 -59.85
C PRO A 25 -40.93 -2.88 -58.44
N PRO A 26 -40.44 -4.11 -58.23
CA PRO A 26 -39.82 -4.48 -56.96
C PRO A 26 -38.64 -3.56 -56.72
N VAL A 27 -38.60 -2.96 -55.52
CA VAL A 27 -37.41 -2.23 -55.06
C VAL A 27 -36.49 -3.26 -54.42
N THR A 28 -35.46 -3.66 -55.15
CA THR A 28 -34.36 -4.46 -54.59
C THR A 28 -33.43 -3.50 -53.86
N GLU A 29 -33.56 -3.41 -52.55
CA GLU A 29 -32.53 -2.77 -51.73
C GLU A 29 -31.30 -3.71 -51.69
N PRO A 30 -30.09 -3.21 -51.98
CA PRO A 30 -28.89 -4.02 -51.83
C PRO A 30 -28.75 -4.47 -50.37
N LEU A 31 -28.50 -5.77 -50.17
CA LEU A 31 -28.23 -6.36 -48.85
C LEU A 31 -26.84 -5.97 -48.30
N GLU A 32 -26.09 -5.12 -49.01
CA GLU A 32 -24.80 -4.62 -48.53
C GLU A 32 -25.01 -3.74 -47.30
N PRO A 33 -24.39 -4.08 -46.15
CA PRO A 33 -24.55 -3.30 -44.93
C PRO A 33 -24.14 -1.85 -45.18
N ARG A 34 -25.05 -0.91 -44.89
CA ARG A 34 -24.70 0.51 -44.89
C ARG A 34 -23.59 0.76 -43.88
N LEU A 35 -22.65 1.63 -44.22
CA LEU A 35 -21.61 2.02 -43.28
C LEU A 35 -22.26 2.72 -42.06
N ALA A 36 -22.10 2.16 -40.86
CA ALA A 36 -22.67 2.75 -39.66
C ALA A 36 -22.04 4.10 -39.35
N SER A 37 -22.68 4.96 -38.54
CA SER A 37 -22.09 6.24 -38.15
C SER A 37 -20.78 6.06 -37.37
N ALA A 38 -19.93 7.10 -37.32
CA ALA A 38 -18.68 7.06 -36.55
C ALA A 38 -18.90 6.90 -35.03
N ASN A 39 -20.05 7.34 -34.52
CA ASN A 39 -20.43 7.23 -33.10
C ASN A 39 -21.43 6.10 -32.85
N TYR A 40 -21.54 5.15 -33.79
CA TYR A 40 -22.47 4.04 -33.65
C TYR A 40 -22.08 3.15 -32.47
N ARG A 41 -23.08 2.71 -31.69
CA ARG A 41 -22.90 1.86 -30.52
C ARG A 41 -23.13 0.40 -30.90
N GLY A 42 -22.18 -0.17 -31.64
CA GLY A 42 -22.22 -1.57 -32.08
C GLY A 42 -21.76 -2.57 -31.02
N PHE A 43 -21.17 -3.68 -31.46
CA PHE A 43 -20.63 -4.68 -30.55
C PHE A 43 -19.35 -4.19 -29.86
N HIS A 44 -19.12 -4.63 -28.63
CA HIS A 44 -17.95 -4.25 -27.84
C HIS A 44 -16.66 -4.75 -28.50
N LEU A 45 -15.65 -3.89 -28.46
CA LEU A 45 -14.26 -4.20 -28.71
C LEU A 45 -13.53 -4.12 -27.38
N ASN A 46 -12.58 -5.03 -27.15
CA ASN A 46 -11.73 -4.96 -25.98
C ASN A 46 -10.25 -5.07 -26.36
N ASP A 47 -9.49 -4.03 -26.05
CA ASP A 47 -8.04 -4.02 -26.11
C ASP A 47 -7.48 -4.80 -24.91
N TRP A 48 -7.05 -6.04 -25.16
CA TRP A 48 -6.58 -6.94 -24.10
C TRP A 48 -5.23 -6.53 -23.52
N GLU A 49 -4.42 -5.74 -24.23
CA GLU A 49 -3.16 -5.23 -23.71
C GLU A 49 -3.40 -4.12 -22.68
N LYS A 50 -4.44 -3.30 -22.89
CA LYS A 50 -4.83 -2.24 -21.94
C LYS A 50 -5.81 -2.69 -20.86
N CYS A 51 -6.49 -3.81 -21.05
CA CYS A 51 -7.48 -4.29 -20.08
C CYS A 51 -6.80 -4.92 -18.87
N ILE A 52 -7.07 -4.38 -17.68
CA ILE A 52 -6.48 -4.85 -16.41
C ILE A 52 -7.42 -5.78 -15.62
N GLY A 53 -8.62 -6.07 -16.14
CA GLY A 53 -9.58 -6.95 -15.47
C GLY A 53 -10.23 -6.37 -14.20
N CYS A 54 -10.33 -5.05 -14.06
CA CYS A 54 -10.89 -4.38 -12.87
C CYS A 54 -12.38 -4.63 -12.60
N GLY A 55 -13.13 -5.03 -13.62
CA GLY A 55 -14.56 -5.32 -13.50
C GLY A 55 -15.48 -4.11 -13.35
N THR A 56 -14.97 -2.88 -13.52
CA THR A 56 -15.81 -1.67 -13.46
C THR A 56 -16.92 -1.70 -14.51
N CYS A 57 -16.65 -2.24 -15.70
CA CYS A 57 -17.66 -2.44 -16.75
C CYS A 57 -18.81 -3.37 -16.33
N GLN A 58 -18.51 -4.44 -15.58
CA GLN A 58 -19.54 -5.31 -14.99
C GLN A 58 -20.34 -4.57 -13.93
N LYS A 59 -19.67 -3.83 -13.03
CA LYS A 59 -20.31 -3.13 -11.92
C LYS A 59 -21.26 -2.02 -12.38
N VAL A 60 -20.95 -1.32 -13.47
CA VAL A 60 -21.80 -0.25 -14.03
C VAL A 60 -22.96 -0.79 -14.89
N CYS A 61 -22.97 -2.09 -15.20
CA CYS A 61 -23.97 -2.66 -16.10
C CYS A 61 -25.27 -3.01 -15.36
N ASP A 62 -26.22 -2.09 -15.35
CA ASP A 62 -27.54 -2.29 -14.70
C ASP A 62 -28.33 -3.48 -15.25
N ASN A 63 -28.10 -3.85 -16.52
CA ASN A 63 -28.75 -5.00 -17.15
C ASN A 63 -28.10 -6.34 -16.78
N ALA A 64 -27.01 -6.34 -16.00
CA ALA A 64 -26.20 -7.52 -15.71
C ALA A 64 -25.84 -8.29 -16.99
N ALA A 65 -25.49 -7.54 -18.05
CA ALA A 65 -25.13 -8.07 -19.36
C ALA A 65 -23.63 -8.35 -19.49
N ILE A 66 -22.81 -7.95 -18.51
CA ILE A 66 -21.36 -8.12 -18.53
C ILE A 66 -20.94 -9.01 -17.37
N THR A 67 -20.17 -10.05 -17.67
CA THR A 67 -19.56 -10.95 -16.69
C THR A 67 -18.06 -10.99 -16.91
N MET A 68 -17.29 -10.70 -15.86
CA MET A 68 -15.84 -10.85 -15.88
C MET A 68 -15.50 -12.34 -15.84
N VAL A 69 -14.87 -12.84 -16.91
CA VAL A 69 -14.46 -14.22 -17.04
C VAL A 69 -12.95 -14.33 -16.95
N ARG A 70 -12.47 -15.37 -16.27
CA ARG A 70 -11.04 -15.67 -16.18
C ARG A 70 -10.54 -16.20 -17.52
N ILE A 71 -9.42 -15.66 -18.00
CA ILE A 71 -8.77 -16.06 -19.23
C ILE A 71 -7.44 -16.75 -18.89
N PRO A 72 -7.34 -18.08 -19.08
CA PRO A 72 -6.09 -18.81 -18.85
C PRO A 72 -4.93 -18.23 -19.67
N GLY A 73 -3.78 -18.03 -19.02
CA GLY A 73 -2.56 -17.52 -19.67
C GLY A 73 -2.37 -16.01 -19.64
N LEU A 74 -3.37 -15.23 -19.18
CA LEU A 74 -3.17 -13.82 -18.90
C LEU A 74 -2.42 -13.60 -17.56
N PRO A 75 -1.65 -12.51 -17.43
CA PRO A 75 -0.99 -12.18 -16.18
C PRO A 75 -2.01 -11.85 -15.09
N ALA A 76 -1.67 -12.24 -13.85
CA ALA A 76 -2.34 -11.80 -12.63
C ALA A 76 -1.26 -11.30 -11.67
N ASP A 77 -1.34 -10.01 -11.34
CA ASP A 77 -0.45 -9.34 -10.40
C ASP A 77 -1.26 -8.37 -9.54
N PRO A 78 -1.74 -8.82 -8.36
CA PRO A 78 -2.48 -7.97 -7.44
C PRO A 78 -1.72 -6.72 -7.02
N ALA A 79 -0.39 -6.77 -6.89
CA ALA A 79 0.41 -5.63 -6.46
C ALA A 79 0.41 -4.51 -7.50
N GLN A 80 0.27 -4.85 -8.79
CA GLN A 80 0.14 -3.88 -9.89
C GLN A 80 -1.32 -3.61 -10.29
N GLY A 81 -2.30 -4.17 -9.58
CA GLY A 81 -3.71 -4.02 -9.95
C GLY A 81 -4.04 -4.69 -11.28
N ILE A 82 -3.52 -5.88 -11.55
CA ILE A 82 -3.77 -6.65 -12.77
C ILE A 82 -4.45 -7.97 -12.43
N ARG A 83 -5.62 -8.23 -13.03
CA ARG A 83 -6.35 -9.50 -12.96
C ARG A 83 -6.39 -10.19 -14.32
N ASP A 84 -6.37 -11.52 -14.30
CA ASP A 84 -6.46 -12.38 -15.48
C ASP A 84 -7.90 -12.50 -16.03
N GLN A 85 -8.69 -11.42 -15.95
CA GLN A 85 -10.11 -11.40 -16.29
C GLN A 85 -10.43 -10.46 -17.45
N ARG A 86 -11.42 -10.82 -18.27
CA ARG A 86 -11.93 -10.00 -19.38
C ARG A 86 -13.48 -9.98 -19.37
N PRO A 87 -14.12 -8.89 -19.84
CA PRO A 87 -15.57 -8.77 -19.81
C PRO A 87 -16.20 -9.58 -20.94
N ALA A 88 -16.91 -10.65 -20.63
CA ALA A 88 -17.81 -11.31 -21.58
C ALA A 88 -19.18 -10.61 -21.57
N ILE A 89 -19.76 -10.41 -22.75
CA ILE A 89 -20.99 -9.63 -22.96
C ILE A 89 -22.12 -10.54 -23.43
N ASP A 90 -23.26 -10.49 -22.75
CA ASP A 90 -24.54 -11.05 -23.17
C ASP A 90 -25.33 -9.99 -23.95
N TYR A 91 -25.30 -10.08 -25.28
CA TYR A 91 -26.04 -9.18 -26.18
C TYR A 91 -27.54 -9.43 -26.21
N GLY A 92 -28.04 -10.51 -25.61
CA GLY A 92 -29.47 -10.69 -25.35
C GLY A 92 -29.98 -9.78 -24.23
N ARG A 93 -29.07 -9.31 -23.35
CA ARG A 93 -29.38 -8.39 -22.23
C ARG A 93 -28.86 -6.98 -22.45
N CYS A 94 -27.79 -6.81 -23.22
CA CYS A 94 -27.19 -5.51 -23.46
C CYS A 94 -28.21 -4.53 -24.05
N CYS A 95 -28.22 -3.27 -23.59
CA CYS A 95 -29.03 -2.19 -24.17
C CYS A 95 -28.20 -1.12 -24.90
N TRP A 96 -26.90 -1.38 -25.12
CA TRP A 96 -25.98 -0.48 -25.83
C TRP A 96 -25.93 0.96 -25.26
N CYS A 97 -26.05 1.12 -23.94
CA CYS A 97 -26.02 2.44 -23.29
C CYS A 97 -24.63 3.11 -23.27
N GLY A 98 -23.54 2.36 -23.47
CA GLY A 98 -22.17 2.88 -23.52
C GLY A 98 -21.50 3.13 -22.15
N LEU A 99 -22.22 3.01 -21.03
CA LEU A 99 -21.67 3.32 -19.70
C LEU A 99 -20.42 2.49 -19.33
N CYS A 100 -20.37 1.23 -19.76
CA CYS A 100 -19.20 0.35 -19.58
C CYS A 100 -17.93 0.88 -20.27
N VAL A 101 -18.08 1.56 -21.40
CA VAL A 101 -17.00 2.24 -22.14
C VAL A 101 -16.64 3.54 -21.44
N ASP A 102 -17.64 4.35 -21.08
CA ASP A 102 -17.48 5.68 -20.49
C ASP A 102 -16.84 5.62 -19.08
N ILE A 103 -17.10 4.56 -18.30
CA ILE A 103 -16.47 4.34 -16.99
C ILE A 103 -15.14 3.58 -17.05
N CYS A 104 -14.76 3.00 -18.21
CA CYS A 104 -13.59 2.13 -18.30
C CYS A 104 -12.30 2.89 -17.92
N PRO A 105 -11.64 2.56 -16.79
CA PRO A 105 -10.57 3.40 -16.27
C PRO A 105 -9.32 3.35 -17.14
N THR A 106 -9.08 2.26 -17.87
CA THR A 106 -7.95 2.11 -18.81
C THR A 106 -8.30 2.46 -20.26
N ALA A 107 -9.54 2.87 -20.55
CA ALA A 107 -10.04 3.08 -21.91
C ALA A 107 -9.81 1.87 -22.85
N SER A 108 -9.84 0.66 -22.31
CA SER A 108 -9.66 -0.60 -23.06
C SER A 108 -10.94 -1.10 -23.75
N LEU A 109 -12.10 -0.54 -23.43
CA LEU A 109 -13.38 -0.87 -24.06
C LEU A 109 -13.79 0.22 -25.04
N ALA A 110 -14.35 -0.20 -26.17
CA ALA A 110 -15.04 0.63 -27.15
C ALA A 110 -16.21 -0.15 -27.74
N LEU A 111 -17.05 0.50 -28.54
CA LEU A 111 -18.06 -0.14 -29.37
C LEU A 111 -17.64 -0.01 -30.83
N SER A 112 -17.88 -1.04 -31.64
CA SER A 112 -17.56 -1.07 -33.06
C SER A 112 -18.66 -0.43 -33.90
N ARG A 113 -18.42 -0.33 -35.21
CA ARG A 113 -19.44 0.02 -36.21
C ARG A 113 -20.19 -1.21 -36.74
N GLU A 114 -19.94 -2.38 -36.16
CA GLU A 114 -20.62 -3.62 -36.50
C GLU A 114 -22.01 -3.65 -35.84
N TYR A 115 -23.04 -3.97 -36.62
CA TYR A 115 -24.43 -4.02 -36.14
C TYR A 115 -25.23 -5.19 -36.68
N VAL A 116 -24.62 -6.04 -37.50
CA VAL A 116 -25.30 -7.17 -38.13
C VAL A 116 -24.94 -8.44 -37.37
N HIS A 117 -25.91 -8.96 -36.63
CA HIS A 117 -25.84 -10.30 -36.05
C HIS A 117 -27.20 -10.95 -36.17
N THR A 118 -27.24 -12.11 -36.81
CA THR A 118 -28.44 -12.93 -36.93
C THR A 118 -28.14 -14.27 -36.29
N CYS A 119 -28.98 -14.70 -35.36
CA CYS A 119 -28.84 -15.93 -34.62
C CYS A 119 -30.05 -16.82 -34.93
N THR A 120 -29.84 -18.12 -35.08
CA THR A 120 -30.90 -19.12 -35.19
C THR A 120 -31.12 -19.80 -33.83
N ASP A 121 -32.25 -20.50 -33.62
CA ASP A 121 -32.54 -21.19 -32.34
C ASP A 121 -31.43 -22.18 -31.91
N ALA A 122 -30.70 -22.74 -32.87
CA ALA A 122 -29.58 -23.64 -32.62
C ALA A 122 -28.30 -22.94 -32.13
N GLU A 123 -28.26 -21.61 -32.18
CA GLU A 123 -27.08 -20.77 -31.97
C GLU A 123 -27.31 -19.72 -30.87
N LEU A 124 -28.33 -19.86 -30.01
CA LEU A 124 -28.68 -18.87 -28.97
C LEU A 124 -27.51 -18.45 -28.07
N ASP A 125 -26.53 -19.33 -27.86
CA ASP A 125 -25.30 -19.03 -27.12
C ASP A 125 -24.37 -18.02 -27.87
N SER A 126 -24.63 -17.71 -29.14
CA SER A 126 -23.89 -16.72 -29.95
C SER A 126 -24.03 -15.28 -29.45
N TYR A 127 -25.00 -15.02 -28.57
CA TYR A 127 -25.16 -13.72 -27.91
C TYR A 127 -24.18 -13.51 -26.75
N PHE A 128 -23.52 -14.57 -26.27
CA PHE A 128 -22.48 -14.46 -25.23
C PHE A 128 -21.09 -14.41 -25.87
N VAL A 129 -20.51 -13.22 -25.88
CA VAL A 129 -19.29 -12.94 -26.63
C VAL A 129 -18.19 -12.49 -25.71
N LEU A 130 -16.99 -13.04 -25.90
CA LEU A 130 -15.77 -12.50 -25.34
C LEU A 130 -15.17 -11.51 -26.35
N PRO A 131 -15.34 -10.19 -26.18
CA PRO A 131 -14.85 -9.20 -27.10
C PRO A 131 -13.32 -9.21 -27.15
N ASP A 132 -12.80 -9.07 -28.35
CA ASP A 132 -11.39 -8.85 -28.65
C ASP A 132 -11.27 -7.56 -29.50
N PRO A 133 -10.07 -7.18 -29.98
CA PRO A 133 -9.90 -6.02 -30.86
C PRO A 133 -10.50 -6.19 -32.27
N ASN A 134 -10.76 -7.42 -32.70
CA ASN A 134 -11.23 -7.76 -34.05
C ASN A 134 -12.76 -7.73 -34.17
N GLY A 135 -13.49 -7.70 -33.06
CA GLY A 135 -14.95 -7.69 -33.04
C GLY A 135 -15.53 -9.11 -33.06
N MET A 136 -16.85 -9.18 -32.86
CA MET A 136 -17.55 -10.43 -32.56
C MET A 136 -17.42 -11.48 -33.68
N HIS A 137 -17.42 -11.04 -34.94
CA HIS A 137 -17.29 -11.94 -36.10
C HIS A 137 -15.84 -12.09 -36.60
N GLY A 138 -14.84 -11.70 -35.80
CA GLY A 138 -13.42 -11.78 -36.15
C GLY A 138 -13.01 -10.89 -37.34
N ARG A 139 -13.84 -9.88 -37.66
CA ARG A 139 -13.60 -8.93 -38.75
C ARG A 139 -13.69 -7.51 -38.22
N TYR A 140 -12.65 -6.72 -38.49
CA TYR A 140 -12.61 -5.33 -38.08
C TYR A 140 -13.59 -4.45 -38.89
N TYR A 141 -14.58 -3.86 -38.20
CA TYR A 141 -15.53 -2.90 -38.77
C TYR A 141 -15.21 -1.43 -38.43
N GLY A 142 -14.08 -1.16 -37.77
CA GLY A 142 -13.73 0.16 -37.27
C GLY A 142 -14.33 0.48 -35.90
N HIS A 143 -13.75 1.47 -35.22
CA HIS A 143 -14.30 2.03 -33.99
C HIS A 143 -15.59 2.80 -34.28
N GLY A 144 -16.62 2.48 -33.51
CA GLY A 144 -17.82 3.28 -33.33
C GLY A 144 -17.66 4.16 -32.09
N TRP A 145 -18.63 4.12 -31.18
CA TRP A 145 -18.56 4.84 -29.90
C TRP A 145 -17.33 4.45 -29.09
N SER A 146 -16.51 5.43 -28.78
CA SER A 146 -15.37 5.30 -27.90
C SER A 146 -15.37 6.48 -26.94
N LYS A 147 -14.81 6.27 -25.76
CA LYS A 147 -14.68 7.32 -24.74
C LYS A 147 -14.02 8.58 -25.33
N SER A 148 -14.65 9.72 -25.11
CA SER A 148 -14.17 11.06 -25.46
C SER A 148 -13.82 11.85 -24.20
N ALA A 149 -13.24 13.05 -24.34
CA ALA A 149 -12.99 13.92 -23.19
C ALA A 149 -14.30 14.29 -22.45
N ASP A 150 -15.39 14.51 -23.19
CA ASP A 150 -16.70 14.90 -22.62
C ASP A 150 -17.47 13.71 -22.03
N SER A 151 -17.09 12.47 -22.35
CA SER A 151 -17.76 11.25 -21.89
C SER A 151 -16.89 10.40 -20.95
N ASP A 152 -15.72 10.89 -20.54
CA ASP A 152 -14.91 10.22 -19.54
C ASP A 152 -15.50 10.45 -18.15
N LEU A 153 -16.07 9.41 -17.56
CA LEU A 153 -16.66 9.48 -16.22
C LEU A 153 -15.61 9.34 -15.10
N VAL A 154 -14.33 9.28 -15.45
CA VAL A 154 -13.23 9.16 -14.50
C VAL A 154 -12.43 10.45 -14.48
N ASP A 155 -12.39 11.10 -13.32
CA ASP A 155 -11.50 12.24 -13.10
C ASP A 155 -10.06 11.74 -12.87
N LEU A 156 -9.16 12.19 -13.73
CA LEU A 156 -7.77 11.76 -13.78
C LEU A 156 -6.85 12.60 -12.87
N GLN A 157 -7.33 13.68 -12.28
CA GLN A 157 -6.53 14.57 -11.44
C GLN A 157 -6.88 14.41 -9.96
N ARG A 158 -5.85 14.24 -9.14
CA ARG A 158 -5.97 14.12 -7.69
C ARG A 158 -6.23 15.48 -7.05
N GLN A 159 -7.06 15.49 -6.01
CA GLN A 159 -7.22 16.69 -5.20
C GLN A 159 -5.89 17.07 -4.54
N ALA A 160 -5.47 18.32 -4.75
CA ALA A 160 -4.23 18.83 -4.20
C ALA A 160 -4.22 18.75 -2.67
N MET A 161 -3.07 18.35 -2.11
CA MET A 161 -2.86 18.28 -0.67
C MET A 161 -2.03 19.49 -0.24
N GLY A 162 -2.53 20.22 0.75
CA GLY A 162 -1.78 21.34 1.32
C GLY A 162 -0.53 20.84 2.05
N GLU A 163 0.60 21.49 1.80
CA GLU A 163 1.86 21.25 2.50
C GLU A 163 2.39 22.56 3.08
N LEU A 164 3.15 22.48 4.17
CA LEU A 164 3.95 23.60 4.63
C LEU A 164 5.01 23.96 3.57
N GLU A 165 5.13 25.26 3.30
CA GLU A 165 6.16 25.80 2.41
C GLU A 165 7.58 25.44 2.93
N PRO A 166 8.55 25.16 2.03
CA PRO A 166 9.91 24.79 2.43
C PRO A 166 10.56 25.77 3.43
N SER A 167 10.36 27.08 3.20
CA SER A 167 10.88 28.15 4.07
C SER A 167 10.27 28.16 5.47
N ALA A 168 9.08 27.59 5.65
CA ALA A 168 8.36 27.54 6.92
C ALA A 168 8.55 26.22 7.68
N ARG A 169 9.18 25.19 7.08
CA ARG A 169 9.38 23.86 7.69
C ARG A 169 10.85 23.46 7.89
N GLY A 170 11.79 24.27 7.39
CA GLY A 170 13.22 23.95 7.42
C GLY A 170 13.88 23.97 8.81
N ASP A 171 13.26 24.57 9.81
CA ASP A 171 13.82 24.74 11.16
C ASP A 171 12.90 24.19 12.26
N ASN A 172 11.91 23.37 11.91
CA ASN A 172 10.98 22.80 12.87
C ASN A 172 10.58 21.36 12.53
N PHE A 173 9.82 20.74 13.43
CA PHE A 173 9.35 19.35 13.31
C PHE A 173 7.82 19.30 13.20
N HIS A 174 7.19 20.39 12.76
CA HIS A 174 5.74 20.38 12.53
C HIS A 174 5.38 19.43 11.37
N GLU A 175 4.19 18.83 11.47
CA GLU A 175 3.65 18.00 10.39
C GLU A 175 3.57 18.81 9.10
N ILE A 176 4.15 18.28 8.03
CA ILE A 176 4.26 18.99 6.75
C ILE A 176 2.93 18.99 6.01
N VAL A 177 2.30 17.82 5.95
CA VAL A 177 1.08 17.58 5.18
C VAL A 177 -0.12 17.98 6.02
N ALA A 178 -0.96 18.89 5.53
CA ALA A 178 -2.10 19.44 6.26
C ALA A 178 -3.24 18.42 6.46
N GLY A 179 -3.47 17.55 5.48
CA GLY A 179 -4.67 16.71 5.40
C GLY A 179 -5.79 17.38 4.61
N TYR A 180 -6.78 16.59 4.19
CA TYR A 180 -7.93 17.11 3.46
C TYR A 180 -8.95 17.77 4.38
N ASP A 181 -9.59 18.83 3.90
CA ASP A 181 -10.87 19.29 4.41
C ASP A 181 -12.04 18.43 3.89
N ASP A 182 -13.25 18.68 4.39
CA ASP A 182 -14.46 17.93 4.03
C ASP A 182 -14.75 17.97 2.52
N GLN A 183 -14.57 19.12 1.87
CA GLN A 183 -14.89 19.28 0.46
C GLN A 183 -13.85 18.55 -0.41
N GLN A 184 -12.57 18.70 -0.09
CA GLN A 184 -11.48 18.00 -0.77
C GLN A 184 -11.62 16.49 -0.61
N ALA A 185 -11.92 16.00 0.58
CA ALA A 185 -12.13 14.58 0.84
C ALA A 185 -13.33 14.03 0.06
N LEU A 186 -14.45 14.77 0.01
CA LEU A 186 -15.63 14.40 -0.77
C LEU A 186 -15.32 14.30 -2.27
N LEU A 187 -14.63 15.31 -2.83
CA LEU A 187 -14.24 15.35 -4.23
C LEU A 187 -13.27 14.22 -4.57
N GLU A 188 -12.23 13.99 -3.77
CA GLU A 188 -11.28 12.90 -3.98
C GLU A 188 -11.94 11.53 -3.86
N ALA A 189 -12.84 11.34 -2.88
CA ALA A 189 -13.59 10.10 -2.72
C ALA A 189 -14.53 9.82 -3.90
N SER A 190 -15.10 10.85 -4.52
CA SER A 190 -16.01 10.73 -5.66
C SER A 190 -15.35 10.15 -6.91
N ARG A 191 -14.01 10.21 -7.01
CA ARG A 191 -13.23 9.66 -8.12
C ARG A 191 -13.20 8.13 -8.12
N CYS A 192 -13.46 7.49 -6.97
CA CYS A 192 -13.29 6.04 -6.82
C CYS A 192 -14.34 5.23 -7.60
N VAL A 193 -13.89 4.36 -8.51
CA VAL A 193 -14.75 3.47 -9.31
C VAL A 193 -15.11 2.14 -8.62
N GLN A 194 -14.82 2.00 -7.32
CA GLN A 194 -15.18 0.84 -6.49
C GLN A 194 -14.71 -0.52 -7.05
N CYS A 195 -13.56 -0.59 -7.75
CA CYS A 195 -13.13 -1.81 -8.45
C CYS A 195 -12.60 -2.92 -7.52
N GLY A 196 -11.99 -2.56 -6.38
CA GLY A 196 -11.44 -3.48 -5.38
C GLY A 196 -9.99 -3.89 -5.60
N MET A 197 -9.28 -3.34 -6.59
CA MET A 197 -7.86 -3.67 -6.81
C MET A 197 -6.97 -3.24 -5.64
N CYS A 198 -7.30 -2.11 -5.02
CA CYS A 198 -6.65 -1.63 -3.81
C CYS A 198 -6.80 -2.58 -2.60
N PHE A 199 -7.89 -3.36 -2.53
CA PHE A 199 -8.09 -4.38 -1.50
C PHE A 199 -7.17 -5.59 -1.75
N ASP A 200 -7.08 -6.06 -3.00
CA ASP A 200 -6.23 -7.19 -3.36
C ASP A 200 -4.73 -6.89 -3.14
N ALA A 201 -4.33 -5.65 -3.42
CA ALA A 201 -2.94 -5.19 -3.30
C ALA A 201 -2.50 -4.89 -1.87
N CYS A 202 -3.44 -4.55 -0.99
CA CYS A 202 -3.14 -4.16 0.38
C CYS A 202 -2.76 -5.41 1.20
N PRO A 203 -1.60 -5.45 1.89
CA PRO A 203 -1.20 -6.61 2.69
C PRO A 203 -2.19 -6.99 3.79
N THR A 204 -2.95 -6.02 4.33
CA THR A 204 -3.99 -6.27 5.33
C THR A 204 -5.38 -6.40 4.73
N HIS A 205 -5.50 -6.38 3.39
CA HIS A 205 -6.77 -6.41 2.68
C HIS A 205 -7.77 -5.36 3.22
N MET A 206 -7.33 -4.11 3.34
CA MET A 206 -8.21 -3.01 3.75
C MET A 206 -9.34 -2.81 2.76
N HIS A 207 -10.55 -2.59 3.30
CA HIS A 207 -11.79 -2.33 2.57
C HIS A 207 -11.83 -0.89 2.05
N ALA A 208 -10.84 -0.53 1.23
CA ALA A 208 -10.68 0.80 0.67
C ALA A 208 -11.87 1.29 -0.13
N PRO A 209 -12.46 0.51 -1.06
CA PRO A 209 -13.68 0.92 -1.73
C PRO A 209 -14.79 1.31 -0.74
N GLU A 210 -14.99 0.53 0.32
CA GLU A 210 -16.07 0.70 1.27
C GLU A 210 -15.91 1.95 2.13
N TYR A 211 -14.72 2.20 2.69
CA TYR A 211 -14.51 3.43 3.46
C TYR A 211 -14.47 4.68 2.59
N ILE A 212 -13.98 4.59 1.35
CA ILE A 212 -14.01 5.71 0.40
C ILE A 212 -15.45 6.04 0.03
N ARG A 213 -16.28 5.03 -0.24
CA ARG A 213 -17.71 5.23 -0.49
C ARG A 213 -18.41 5.85 0.71
N ALA A 214 -18.08 5.40 1.93
CA ALA A 214 -18.64 5.97 3.14
C ALA A 214 -18.27 7.45 3.31
N ILE A 215 -17.03 7.85 3.01
CA ILE A 215 -16.61 9.27 2.96
C ILE A 215 -17.44 10.03 1.92
N TRP A 216 -17.57 9.48 0.71
CA TRP A 216 -18.33 10.12 -0.37
C TRP A 216 -19.82 10.33 -0.03
N GLU A 217 -20.42 9.41 0.73
CA GLU A 217 -21.80 9.52 1.21
C GLU A 217 -21.95 10.37 2.50
N GLY A 218 -20.87 10.99 2.98
CA GLY A 218 -20.87 11.78 4.22
C GLY A 218 -20.97 10.95 5.50
N ARG A 219 -20.73 9.64 5.43
CA ARG A 219 -20.81 8.66 6.52
C ARG A 219 -19.42 8.35 7.10
N VAL A 220 -18.73 9.36 7.61
CA VAL A 220 -17.35 9.24 8.10
C VAL A 220 -17.19 8.19 9.21
N GLU A 221 -18.19 8.04 10.08
CA GLU A 221 -18.15 6.99 11.11
C GLU A 221 -18.10 5.57 10.52
N ASP A 222 -18.88 5.32 9.47
CA ASP A 222 -18.86 4.04 8.76
C ASP A 222 -17.53 3.82 8.06
N ALA A 223 -16.89 4.88 7.56
CA ALA A 223 -15.54 4.80 6.99
C ALA A 223 -14.54 4.30 8.04
N VAL A 224 -14.56 4.85 9.24
CA VAL A 224 -13.71 4.42 10.36
C VAL A 224 -14.02 2.98 10.77
N ARG A 225 -15.31 2.59 10.80
CA ARG A 225 -15.71 1.20 11.07
C ARG A 225 -15.14 0.22 10.04
N TRP A 226 -15.12 0.57 8.75
CA TRP A 226 -14.48 -0.24 7.71
C TRP A 226 -12.95 -0.31 7.86
N ILE A 227 -12.31 0.79 8.25
CA ILE A 227 -10.87 0.86 8.49
C ILE A 227 -10.45 -0.06 9.65
N TYR A 228 -11.17 -0.04 10.78
CA TYR A 228 -10.84 -0.82 11.97
C TYR A 228 -11.10 -2.33 11.85
N ARG A 229 -11.69 -2.80 10.75
CA ARG A 229 -11.78 -4.24 10.49
C ARG A 229 -10.41 -4.90 10.30
N THR A 230 -9.43 -4.17 9.76
CA THR A 230 -8.13 -4.75 9.38
C THR A 230 -6.93 -3.83 9.65
N ASN A 231 -7.11 -2.72 10.38
CA ASN A 231 -6.01 -1.83 10.67
C ASN A 231 -6.17 -1.06 12.00
N PRO A 232 -5.55 -1.54 13.09
CA PRO A 232 -5.49 -0.81 14.36
C PRO A 232 -4.48 0.35 14.35
N PHE A 233 -3.64 0.46 13.32
CA PHE A 233 -2.66 1.55 13.10
C PHE A 233 -3.15 2.54 12.05
N ALA A 234 -4.41 2.96 12.17
CA ALA A 234 -5.09 3.72 11.12
C ALA A 234 -4.54 5.14 10.98
N HIS A 235 -4.22 5.84 12.09
CA HIS A 235 -3.59 7.15 12.02
C HIS A 235 -2.18 7.08 11.43
N VAL A 236 -1.39 6.08 11.83
CA VAL A 236 -0.04 5.85 11.28
C VAL A 236 -0.09 5.53 9.79
N CYS A 237 -0.91 4.55 9.39
CA CYS A 237 -1.06 4.13 8.00
C CYS A 237 -1.75 5.19 7.11
N GLY A 238 -2.40 6.20 7.69
CA GLY A 238 -2.90 7.37 6.97
C GLY A 238 -1.81 8.39 6.63
N ARG A 239 -0.62 8.28 7.24
CA ARG A 239 0.48 9.23 7.10
C ARG A 239 1.67 8.63 6.38
N VAL A 240 2.13 7.47 6.82
CA VAL A 240 3.43 6.90 6.42
C VAL A 240 3.35 5.55 5.73
N CYS A 241 2.16 5.08 5.40
CA CYS A 241 2.00 3.83 4.65
C CYS A 241 2.64 3.94 3.25
N THR A 242 3.24 2.83 2.80
CA THR A 242 3.78 2.61 1.45
C THR A 242 2.71 2.58 0.36
N HIS A 243 1.44 2.68 0.73
CA HIS A 243 0.32 2.97 -0.17
C HIS A 243 0.25 2.13 -1.45
N ARG A 244 0.62 0.84 -1.39
CA ARG A 244 0.47 -0.15 -2.48
C ARG A 244 -0.94 -0.18 -3.10
N CYS A 245 -1.93 0.16 -2.30
CA CYS A 245 -3.31 0.33 -2.75
C CYS A 245 -3.47 1.41 -3.83
N GLU A 246 -2.64 2.46 -3.82
CA GLU A 246 -2.61 3.53 -4.82
C GLU A 246 -1.81 3.10 -6.06
N GLU A 247 -0.70 2.34 -5.89
CA GLU A 247 0.06 1.75 -7.00
C GLU A 247 -0.83 0.82 -7.85
N ALA A 248 -1.68 0.01 -7.21
CA ALA A 248 -2.63 -0.89 -7.86
C ALA A 248 -3.94 -0.22 -8.32
N CYS A 249 -4.08 1.10 -8.15
CA CYS A 249 -5.34 1.77 -8.44
C CYS A 249 -5.64 1.77 -9.94
N SER A 250 -6.84 1.31 -10.33
CA SER A 250 -7.24 1.24 -11.73
C SER A 250 -7.19 2.59 -12.48
N ILE A 251 -7.34 3.71 -11.78
CA ILE A 251 -7.28 5.06 -12.36
C ILE A 251 -5.84 5.48 -12.63
N GLY A 252 -4.89 4.98 -11.84
CA GLY A 252 -3.45 5.25 -11.96
C GLY A 252 -2.84 4.84 -13.31
N HIS A 253 -3.51 3.99 -14.10
CA HIS A 253 -3.04 3.60 -15.44
C HIS A 253 -3.17 4.71 -16.49
N ARG A 254 -4.07 5.68 -16.28
CA ARG A 254 -4.29 6.82 -17.21
C ARG A 254 -4.06 8.19 -16.56
N GLY A 255 -4.17 8.29 -15.25
CA GLY A 255 -4.02 9.54 -14.50
C GLY A 255 -3.42 9.29 -13.13
N GLU A 256 -3.74 10.16 -12.18
CA GLU A 256 -3.26 10.03 -10.81
C GLU A 256 -4.17 9.08 -10.01
N PRO A 257 -3.59 8.15 -9.22
CA PRO A 257 -4.39 7.22 -8.44
C PRO A 257 -5.19 7.94 -7.35
N ILE A 258 -6.24 7.29 -6.86
CA ILE A 258 -7.00 7.78 -5.71
C ILE A 258 -6.05 7.97 -4.52
N ALA A 259 -6.16 9.07 -3.78
CA ALA A 259 -5.39 9.34 -2.58
C ALA A 259 -5.91 8.56 -1.37
N ILE A 260 -5.87 7.22 -1.48
CA ILE A 260 -6.42 6.27 -0.51
C ILE A 260 -5.82 6.48 0.89
N ARG A 261 -4.50 6.71 0.97
CA ARG A 261 -3.80 6.99 2.22
C ARG A 261 -4.34 8.26 2.90
N TRP A 262 -4.57 9.32 2.14
CA TRP A 262 -5.06 10.60 2.66
C TRP A 262 -6.54 10.58 2.99
N LEU A 263 -7.37 9.86 2.24
CA LEU A 263 -8.78 9.64 2.60
C LEU A 263 -8.91 8.86 3.92
N LYS A 264 -8.04 7.89 4.16
CA LYS A 264 -7.94 7.19 5.45
C LYS A 264 -7.55 8.15 6.58
N ARG A 265 -6.54 9.00 6.35
CA ARG A 265 -6.14 10.04 7.30
C ARG A 265 -7.31 10.98 7.62
N TYR A 266 -8.01 11.47 6.60
CA TYR A 266 -9.18 12.32 6.77
C TYR A 266 -10.23 11.67 7.68
N ALA A 267 -10.64 10.44 7.37
CA ALA A 267 -11.66 9.74 8.16
C ALA A 267 -11.24 9.58 9.63
N MET A 268 -9.96 9.25 9.87
CA MET A 268 -9.41 9.10 11.21
C MET A 268 -9.29 10.43 11.97
N ASP A 269 -8.84 11.49 11.29
CA ASP A 269 -8.63 12.80 11.91
C ASP A 269 -9.97 13.53 12.17
N ALA A 270 -11.05 13.17 11.46
CA ALA A 270 -12.38 13.77 11.60
C ALA A 270 -13.19 13.28 12.82
N LEU A 271 -12.86 12.13 13.40
CA LEU A 271 -13.58 11.59 14.57
C LEU A 271 -12.86 11.86 15.90
N PRO A 272 -13.60 12.08 16.99
CA PRO A 272 -13.00 12.21 18.31
C PRO A 272 -12.45 10.85 18.79
N PRO A 273 -11.32 10.82 19.54
CA PRO A 273 -10.68 9.58 19.97
C PRO A 273 -11.61 8.61 20.73
N GLU A 274 -12.51 9.11 21.56
CA GLU A 274 -13.47 8.28 22.31
C GLU A 274 -14.46 7.56 21.38
N ARG A 275 -14.86 8.18 20.27
CA ARG A 275 -15.71 7.51 19.28
C ARG A 275 -14.96 6.42 18.54
N VAL A 276 -13.69 6.68 18.21
CA VAL A 276 -12.80 5.70 17.58
C VAL A 276 -12.61 4.47 18.48
N LYS A 277 -12.35 4.66 19.78
CA LYS A 277 -12.27 3.57 20.77
C LYS A 277 -13.54 2.73 20.81
N ALA A 278 -14.71 3.37 20.80
CA ALA A 278 -15.99 2.68 20.79
C ALA A 278 -16.18 1.81 19.54
N ILE A 279 -15.81 2.31 18.35
CA ILE A 279 -15.85 1.57 17.09
C ILE A 279 -14.88 0.38 17.12
N ALA A 280 -13.64 0.60 17.56
CA ALA A 280 -12.62 -0.44 17.62
C ALA A 280 -12.99 -1.60 18.56
N ALA A 281 -13.71 -1.30 19.64
CA ALA A 281 -14.22 -2.27 20.60
C ALA A 281 -15.42 -3.10 20.07
N GLU A 282 -16.03 -2.71 18.94
CA GLU A 282 -17.11 -3.49 18.32
C GLU A 282 -16.64 -4.93 18.02
N GLY A 283 -17.48 -5.91 18.34
CA GLY A 283 -17.21 -7.34 18.14
C GLY A 283 -16.24 -7.97 19.15
N ARG A 284 -15.79 -7.25 20.19
CA ARG A 284 -14.97 -7.83 21.27
C ARG A 284 -15.75 -8.91 22.03
N VAL A 285 -15.10 -10.06 22.22
CA VAL A 285 -15.61 -11.15 23.06
C VAL A 285 -15.58 -10.71 24.53
N ALA A 286 -16.74 -10.74 25.18
CA ALA A 286 -16.88 -10.30 26.57
C ALA A 286 -16.36 -11.33 27.58
N THR A 287 -16.34 -12.61 27.21
CA THR A 287 -15.94 -13.71 28.10
C THR A 287 -14.43 -13.91 28.02
N PRO A 288 -13.68 -13.82 29.14
CA PRO A 288 -12.27 -14.15 29.15
C PRO A 288 -12.04 -15.60 28.77
N SER A 289 -11.07 -15.87 27.91
CA SER A 289 -10.73 -17.24 27.50
C SER A 289 -9.91 -18.00 28.56
N GLY A 290 -9.42 -17.31 29.59
CA GLY A 290 -8.50 -17.86 30.58
C GLY A 290 -7.05 -18.07 30.09
N ARG A 291 -6.74 -17.74 28.83
CA ARG A 291 -5.40 -17.88 28.23
C ARG A 291 -4.59 -16.60 28.34
N ARG A 292 -3.28 -16.75 28.49
CA ARG A 292 -2.32 -15.65 28.64
C ARG A 292 -1.30 -15.67 27.50
N VAL A 293 -1.13 -14.54 26.83
CA VAL A 293 -0.14 -14.37 25.75
C VAL A 293 0.82 -13.23 26.08
N ALA A 294 2.12 -13.51 25.97
CA ALA A 294 3.17 -12.50 26.08
C ALA A 294 3.63 -12.06 24.69
N ILE A 295 3.83 -10.74 24.51
CA ILE A 295 4.34 -10.17 23.26
C ILE A 295 5.57 -9.34 23.59
N VAL A 296 6.70 -9.62 22.94
CA VAL A 296 7.96 -8.93 23.13
C VAL A 296 8.15 -7.93 21.98
N GLY A 297 8.02 -6.64 22.29
CA GLY A 297 8.10 -5.52 21.35
C GLY A 297 6.74 -4.89 21.06
N SER A 298 6.66 -3.56 21.16
CA SER A 298 5.43 -2.78 20.94
C SER A 298 5.39 -2.09 19.58
N GLY A 299 6.02 -2.68 18.55
CA GLY A 299 5.87 -2.21 17.17
C GLY A 299 4.50 -2.57 16.56
N PRO A 300 4.23 -2.16 15.31
CA PRO A 300 2.97 -2.43 14.64
C PRO A 300 2.53 -3.90 14.66
N ALA A 301 3.47 -4.83 14.45
CA ALA A 301 3.18 -6.26 14.48
C ALA A 301 2.72 -6.75 15.86
N GLY A 302 3.50 -6.43 16.91
CA GLY A 302 3.20 -6.87 18.27
C GLY A 302 1.90 -6.27 18.80
N LEU A 303 1.68 -4.98 18.57
CA LEU A 303 0.47 -4.30 19.03
C LEU A 303 -0.78 -4.69 18.23
N THR A 304 -0.64 -5.00 16.93
CA THR A 304 -1.77 -5.55 16.15
C THR A 304 -2.14 -6.94 16.64
N ALA A 305 -1.14 -7.81 16.87
CA ALA A 305 -1.39 -9.13 17.45
C ALA A 305 -2.07 -9.02 18.83
N ALA A 306 -1.61 -8.06 19.65
CA ALA A 306 -2.21 -7.80 20.96
C ALA A 306 -3.66 -7.37 20.87
N PHE A 307 -3.97 -6.45 19.94
CA PHE A 307 -5.32 -5.94 19.71
C PHE A 307 -6.29 -7.08 19.36
N ASP A 308 -5.92 -7.92 18.40
CA ASP A 308 -6.78 -9.03 17.95
C ASP A 308 -6.95 -10.09 19.03
N LEU A 309 -5.86 -10.53 19.68
CA LEU A 309 -5.93 -11.53 20.75
C LEU A 309 -6.75 -11.05 21.95
N ALA A 310 -6.64 -9.76 22.32
CA ALA A 310 -7.46 -9.17 23.37
C ALA A 310 -8.94 -9.09 22.98
N LYS A 311 -9.24 -8.79 21.70
CA LYS A 311 -10.62 -8.84 21.18
C LYS A 311 -11.22 -10.23 21.19
N LEU A 312 -10.39 -11.27 21.06
CA LEU A 312 -10.77 -12.68 21.17
C LEU A 312 -10.90 -13.18 22.63
N GLY A 313 -10.65 -12.31 23.62
CA GLY A 313 -10.85 -12.61 25.04
C GLY A 313 -9.61 -13.16 25.76
N HIS A 314 -8.44 -13.18 25.11
CA HIS A 314 -7.19 -13.57 25.74
C HIS A 314 -6.63 -12.44 26.63
N ALA A 315 -5.95 -12.80 27.71
CA ALA A 315 -5.19 -11.85 28.52
C ALA A 315 -3.81 -11.63 27.86
N VAL A 316 -3.56 -10.41 27.37
CA VAL A 316 -2.33 -10.09 26.63
C VAL A 316 -1.48 -9.09 27.40
N THR A 317 -0.19 -9.40 27.54
CA THR A 317 0.82 -8.48 28.06
C THR A 317 1.89 -8.23 27.00
N VAL A 318 2.09 -6.96 26.65
CA VAL A 318 3.14 -6.49 25.74
C VAL A 318 4.30 -5.94 26.57
N PHE A 319 5.51 -6.43 26.33
CA PHE A 319 6.74 -5.98 26.97
C PHE A 319 7.53 -5.11 25.99
N GLU A 320 7.77 -3.86 26.36
CA GLU A 320 8.50 -2.88 25.57
C GLU A 320 9.76 -2.43 26.33
N GLY A 321 10.92 -2.50 25.68
CA GLY A 321 12.19 -2.14 26.31
C GLY A 321 12.38 -0.63 26.47
N LEU A 322 11.78 0.17 25.59
CA LEU A 322 11.89 1.63 25.62
C LEU A 322 10.80 2.28 26.50
N PRO A 323 10.94 3.57 26.84
CA PRO A 323 10.00 4.25 27.75
C PRO A 323 8.57 4.36 27.23
N GLU A 324 8.38 4.42 25.90
CA GLU A 324 7.08 4.62 25.26
C GLU A 324 6.83 3.55 24.19
N PRO A 325 5.58 3.10 24.02
CA PRO A 325 5.26 2.08 23.04
C PRO A 325 5.17 2.63 21.62
N GLY A 326 5.28 1.76 20.62
CA GLY A 326 5.06 2.10 19.21
C GLY A 326 6.20 1.72 18.28
N GLY A 327 7.32 1.22 18.80
CA GLY A 327 8.45 0.71 18.01
C GLY A 327 9.02 1.72 17.00
N MET A 328 9.37 1.25 15.81
CA MET A 328 9.97 2.09 14.75
C MET A 328 9.10 3.28 14.29
N PRO A 329 7.76 3.21 14.23
CA PRO A 329 6.93 4.40 14.06
C PRO A 329 7.22 5.53 15.05
N ARG A 330 7.52 5.24 16.32
CA ARG A 330 7.93 6.26 17.28
C ARG A 330 9.40 6.62 17.12
N TYR A 331 10.27 5.63 17.12
CA TYR A 331 11.71 5.83 17.34
C TYR A 331 12.54 5.93 16.04
N GLY A 332 11.90 5.76 14.89
CA GLY A 332 12.52 5.90 13.58
C GLY A 332 11.91 7.02 12.75
N ILE A 333 10.58 7.13 12.72
CA ILE A 333 9.89 8.12 11.90
C ILE A 333 9.84 9.47 12.64
N PRO A 334 10.33 10.57 12.04
CA PRO A 334 10.27 11.89 12.66
C PRO A 334 8.86 12.48 12.74
N GLU A 335 8.62 13.36 13.74
CA GLU A 335 7.30 14.00 13.99
C GLU A 335 6.72 14.78 12.81
N TYR A 336 7.58 15.32 11.95
CA TYR A 336 7.14 16.08 10.78
C TYR A 336 6.45 15.21 9.71
N ARG A 337 6.65 13.88 9.77
CA ARG A 337 5.93 12.89 8.97
C ARG A 337 4.83 12.19 9.76
N LEU A 338 5.11 11.88 11.03
CA LEU A 338 4.19 11.18 11.92
C LEU A 338 4.17 11.82 13.30
N PRO A 339 3.20 12.72 13.57
CA PRO A 339 3.06 13.30 14.90
C PRO A 339 2.79 12.22 15.94
N TYR A 340 3.57 12.19 17.02
CA TYR A 340 3.45 11.09 17.99
C TYR A 340 2.12 11.08 18.74
N ALA A 341 1.47 12.24 18.90
CA ALA A 341 0.11 12.30 19.43
C ALA A 341 -0.91 11.50 18.59
N ARG A 342 -0.66 11.31 17.28
CA ARG A 342 -1.49 10.50 16.39
C ARG A 342 -1.17 9.01 16.52
N LEU A 343 0.09 8.67 16.74
CA LEU A 343 0.50 7.31 17.11
C LEU A 343 -0.09 6.92 18.48
N ASP A 344 -0.07 7.82 19.45
CA ASP A 344 -0.65 7.61 20.78
C ASP A 344 -2.16 7.31 20.70
N GLN A 345 -2.88 7.95 19.77
CA GLN A 345 -4.30 7.66 19.53
C GLN A 345 -4.53 6.21 19.05
N ASP A 346 -3.70 5.70 18.13
CA ASP A 346 -3.76 4.29 17.70
C ASP A 346 -3.45 3.35 18.89
N ILE A 347 -2.43 3.66 19.69
CA ILE A 347 -2.03 2.84 20.85
C ILE A 347 -3.08 2.86 21.96
N ASP A 348 -3.71 4.00 22.22
CA ASP A 348 -4.75 4.13 23.24
C ASP A 348 -6.01 3.35 22.86
N VAL A 349 -6.31 3.22 21.56
CA VAL A 349 -7.35 2.29 21.09
C VAL A 349 -6.99 0.85 21.45
N ILE A 350 -5.73 0.46 21.27
CA ILE A 350 -5.25 -0.90 21.61
C ILE A 350 -5.30 -1.14 23.13
N ARG A 351 -4.93 -0.16 23.94
CA ARG A 351 -5.10 -0.23 25.40
C ARG A 351 -6.58 -0.34 25.79
N SER A 352 -7.47 0.38 25.11
CA SER A 352 -8.91 0.39 25.44
C SER A 352 -9.59 -0.98 25.27
N VAL A 353 -9.03 -1.88 24.44
CA VAL A 353 -9.52 -3.26 24.31
C VAL A 353 -8.93 -4.22 25.35
N GLY A 354 -8.18 -3.72 26.33
CA GLY A 354 -7.72 -4.48 27.50
C GLY A 354 -6.30 -5.05 27.41
N VAL A 355 -5.47 -4.55 26.50
CA VAL A 355 -4.05 -4.93 26.39
C VAL A 355 -3.24 -4.26 27.51
N ASP A 356 -2.47 -5.04 28.27
CA ASP A 356 -1.49 -4.55 29.25
C ASP A 356 -0.15 -4.26 28.56
N ILE A 357 0.29 -3.00 28.52
CA ILE A 357 1.55 -2.60 27.87
C ILE A 357 2.54 -2.16 28.96
N ARG A 358 3.62 -2.91 29.12
CA ARG A 358 4.69 -2.68 30.09
C ARG A 358 5.93 -2.14 29.40
N CYS A 359 6.09 -0.82 29.45
CA CYS A 359 7.28 -0.13 28.95
C CYS A 359 8.47 -0.29 29.90
N SER A 360 9.65 0.14 29.45
CA SER A 360 10.91 0.06 30.21
C SER A 360 11.21 -1.33 30.77
N THR A 361 10.81 -2.38 30.04
CA THR A 361 11.01 -3.78 30.43
C THR A 361 11.74 -4.51 29.30
N TRP A 362 13.05 -4.67 29.45
CA TRP A 362 13.89 -5.41 28.51
C TRP A 362 13.85 -6.91 28.77
N VAL A 363 13.17 -7.65 27.89
CA VAL A 363 13.23 -9.12 27.89
C VAL A 363 14.65 -9.57 27.53
N GLY A 364 15.21 -10.47 28.33
CA GLY A 364 16.61 -10.88 28.32
C GLY A 364 17.50 -10.11 29.33
N LYS A 365 16.98 -9.06 29.98
CA LYS A 365 17.70 -8.30 31.03
C LYS A 365 16.89 -8.19 32.33
N ASP A 366 15.69 -7.65 32.24
CA ASP A 366 14.79 -7.40 33.39
C ASP A 366 13.88 -8.61 33.68
N ILE A 367 13.52 -9.35 32.63
CA ILE A 367 12.76 -10.61 32.67
C ILE A 367 13.34 -11.56 31.63
N THR A 368 13.43 -12.86 31.90
CA THR A 368 13.99 -13.80 30.92
C THR A 368 12.92 -14.39 30.00
N LEU A 369 13.36 -14.90 28.85
CA LEU A 369 12.45 -15.56 27.92
C LEU A 369 11.90 -16.88 28.50
N GLU A 370 12.67 -17.57 29.34
CA GLU A 370 12.25 -18.78 30.07
C GLU A 370 11.14 -18.47 31.08
N GLU A 371 11.19 -17.30 31.74
CA GLU A 371 10.10 -16.85 32.61
C GLU A 371 8.82 -16.61 31.80
N LEU A 372 8.93 -15.96 30.64
CA LEU A 372 7.78 -15.79 29.74
C LEU A 372 7.23 -17.13 29.25
N GLN A 373 8.08 -18.08 28.87
CA GLN A 373 7.69 -19.42 28.45
C GLN A 373 6.94 -20.18 29.56
N ARG A 374 7.35 -20.01 30.83
CA ARG A 374 6.70 -20.65 31.98
C ARG A 374 5.36 -20.01 32.31
N ASP A 375 5.28 -18.68 32.24
CA ASP A 375 4.17 -17.93 32.80
C ASP A 375 3.06 -17.61 31.78
N PHE A 376 3.29 -17.83 30.48
CA PHE A 376 2.32 -17.58 29.41
C PHE A 376 2.09 -18.83 28.55
N ASP A 377 0.89 -18.95 27.97
CA ASP A 377 0.53 -20.08 27.10
C ASP A 377 1.22 -19.98 25.72
N ALA A 378 1.51 -18.75 25.28
CA ALA A 378 2.20 -18.43 24.03
C ALA A 378 3.04 -17.15 24.16
N VAL A 379 4.14 -17.08 23.41
CA VAL A 379 5.03 -15.92 23.34
C VAL A 379 5.19 -15.47 21.88
N VAL A 380 5.11 -14.17 21.63
CA VAL A 380 5.34 -13.56 20.31
C VAL A 380 6.59 -12.68 20.35
N LEU A 381 7.52 -12.89 19.40
CA LEU A 381 8.65 -12.00 19.15
C LEU A 381 8.28 -11.01 18.05
N ALA A 382 8.20 -9.73 18.42
CA ALA A 382 7.92 -8.62 17.50
C ALA A 382 9.03 -7.54 17.65
N LEU A 383 10.28 -7.99 17.58
CA LEU A 383 11.47 -7.22 17.96
C LEU A 383 11.81 -6.08 16.99
N GLY A 384 11.30 -6.14 15.76
CA GLY A 384 11.63 -5.19 14.69
C GLY A 384 13.09 -5.27 14.25
N LEU A 385 13.59 -4.17 13.66
CA LEU A 385 14.98 -4.01 13.22
C LEU A 385 15.57 -2.73 13.83
N GLN A 386 15.83 -2.76 15.14
CA GLN A 386 16.18 -1.59 15.96
C GLN A 386 17.64 -1.12 15.84
N PHE A 387 18.53 -1.90 15.23
CA PHE A 387 19.94 -1.56 15.10
C PHE A 387 20.37 -1.30 13.66
N GLY A 388 21.30 -0.35 13.48
CA GLY A 388 21.86 -0.01 12.18
C GLY A 388 23.04 -0.89 11.80
N ARG A 389 23.17 -1.19 10.50
CA ARG A 389 24.34 -1.92 9.95
C ARG A 389 25.57 -1.02 9.85
N SER A 390 26.74 -1.64 9.74
CA SER A 390 28.01 -0.95 9.47
C SER A 390 28.48 -1.23 8.05
N THR A 391 28.97 -0.19 7.37
CA THR A 391 29.64 -0.29 6.07
C THR A 391 30.92 -1.12 6.17
N ARG A 392 31.54 -1.17 7.36
CA ARG A 392 32.82 -1.85 7.63
C ARG A 392 33.97 -1.34 6.75
N ILE A 393 33.87 -0.12 6.25
CA ILE A 393 34.98 0.56 5.59
C ILE A 393 36.02 1.00 6.65
N PRO A 394 37.27 1.31 6.25
CA PRO A 394 38.27 1.84 7.16
C PRO A 394 37.74 3.03 7.99
N ASN A 395 38.03 2.98 9.28
CA ASN A 395 37.63 3.94 10.32
C ASN A 395 36.10 4.11 10.52
N SER A 396 35.27 3.15 10.07
CA SER A 396 33.81 3.16 10.33
C SER A 396 33.42 2.92 11.79
N ASP A 397 34.37 2.60 12.66
CA ASP A 397 34.25 2.48 14.11
C ASP A 397 34.57 3.78 14.86
N HIS A 398 34.99 4.85 14.15
CA HIS A 398 35.27 6.14 14.76
C HIS A 398 34.05 6.71 15.50
N PRO A 399 34.18 7.36 16.67
CA PRO A 399 33.04 7.82 17.49
C PRO A 399 32.05 8.78 16.79
N GLN A 400 32.54 9.55 15.82
CA GLN A 400 31.71 10.45 14.97
C GLN A 400 31.10 9.76 13.74
N VAL A 401 31.29 8.45 13.59
CA VAL A 401 30.56 7.61 12.64
C VAL A 401 29.38 6.99 13.38
N ARG A 402 28.17 7.45 13.07
CA ARG A 402 26.95 7.14 13.84
C ARG A 402 25.97 6.35 13.00
N LYS A 403 25.10 5.58 13.65
CA LYS A 403 24.00 4.87 12.98
C LYS A 403 22.77 5.77 12.92
N ALA A 404 22.12 5.83 11.75
CA ALA A 404 20.93 6.66 11.55
C ALA A 404 19.82 6.36 12.56
N VAL A 405 19.49 5.07 12.78
CA VAL A 405 18.45 4.66 13.73
C VAL A 405 18.74 5.11 15.17
N THR A 406 20.02 5.12 15.57
CA THR A 406 20.41 5.60 16.90
C THR A 406 20.18 7.10 17.00
N LEU A 407 20.63 7.88 16.01
CA LEU A 407 20.46 9.33 16.02
C LEU A 407 19.00 9.75 15.92
N LEU A 408 18.19 9.10 15.09
CA LEU A 408 16.75 9.35 14.98
C LEU A 408 16.05 9.13 16.33
N ARG A 409 16.40 8.03 17.02
CA ARG A 409 15.90 7.75 18.37
C ARG A 409 16.32 8.81 19.37
N GLN A 410 17.58 9.26 19.35
CA GLN A 410 18.07 10.31 20.25
C GLN A 410 17.37 11.65 19.97
N ALA A 411 17.20 12.02 18.70
CA ALA A 411 16.48 13.21 18.29
C ALA A 411 15.02 13.17 18.79
N THR A 412 14.36 12.03 18.62
CA THR A 412 12.99 11.77 19.11
C THR A 412 12.89 11.92 20.63
N ALA A 413 13.86 11.38 21.36
CA ALA A 413 13.90 11.45 22.82
C ALA A 413 14.31 12.84 23.35
N GLY A 414 14.66 13.79 22.48
CA GLY A 414 15.22 15.08 22.88
C GLY A 414 16.60 14.95 23.54
N GLU A 415 17.30 13.84 23.33
CA GLU A 415 18.65 13.61 23.87
C GLU A 415 19.66 14.43 23.08
N ALA A 416 20.48 15.21 23.78
CA ALA A 416 21.59 15.93 23.15
C ALA A 416 22.67 14.93 22.69
N PHE A 417 22.91 14.88 21.38
CA PHE A 417 23.99 14.07 20.79
C PHE A 417 25.07 14.90 20.10
N GLY A 418 24.99 16.24 20.23
CA GLY A 418 25.87 17.20 19.56
C GLY A 418 25.52 17.32 18.08
N THR A 419 24.80 18.38 17.70
CA THR A 419 24.52 18.67 16.29
C THR A 419 25.83 18.96 15.57
N PRO A 420 26.21 18.21 14.53
CA PRO A 420 27.44 18.51 13.79
C PRO A 420 27.22 19.75 12.91
N ARG A 421 28.27 20.56 12.66
CA ARG A 421 28.19 21.67 11.69
C ARG A 421 28.07 21.18 10.25
N SER A 422 28.56 19.98 9.97
CA SER A 422 28.50 19.32 8.67
C SER A 422 28.36 17.81 8.84
N ALA A 423 27.49 17.20 8.04
CA ALA A 423 27.26 15.75 8.10
C ALA A 423 27.19 15.13 6.70
N VAL A 424 27.71 13.91 6.58
CA VAL A 424 27.52 13.07 5.39
C VAL A 424 26.71 11.84 5.76
N VAL A 425 25.56 11.64 5.09
CA VAL A 425 24.68 10.49 5.27
C VAL A 425 24.93 9.47 4.16
N ILE A 426 25.01 8.18 4.51
CA ILE A 426 25.22 7.08 3.58
C ILE A 426 23.92 6.25 3.48
N GLY A 427 23.23 6.32 2.34
CA GLY A 427 22.05 5.52 2.03
C GLY A 427 21.04 6.24 1.13
N GLY A 428 20.27 5.48 0.35
CA GLY A 428 19.23 5.98 -0.57
C GLY A 428 17.80 5.58 -0.21
N GLY A 429 17.53 5.23 1.06
CA GLY A 429 16.20 4.84 1.56
C GLY A 429 15.56 5.88 2.49
N ASN A 430 14.31 5.66 2.90
CA ASN A 430 13.55 6.59 3.77
C ASN A 430 14.32 6.95 5.06
N VAL A 431 14.97 5.98 5.71
CA VAL A 431 15.80 6.24 6.91
C VAL A 431 16.93 7.25 6.63
N ALA A 432 17.52 7.23 5.43
CA ALA A 432 18.56 8.17 5.05
C ALA A 432 17.99 9.59 4.85
N MET A 433 16.82 9.70 4.21
CA MET A 433 16.13 10.98 4.02
C MET A 433 15.67 11.55 5.38
N ASP A 434 15.09 10.72 6.24
CA ASP A 434 14.62 11.11 7.56
C ASP A 434 15.76 11.67 8.43
N ILE A 435 16.90 10.99 8.49
CA ILE A 435 18.03 11.47 9.29
C ILE A 435 18.71 12.69 8.67
N ALA A 436 18.82 12.75 7.33
CA ALA A 436 19.41 13.91 6.66
C ALA A 436 18.60 15.18 6.93
N ARG A 437 17.27 15.10 6.82
CA ARG A 437 16.34 16.20 7.10
C ARG A 437 16.29 16.56 8.58
N THR A 438 16.32 15.56 9.46
CA THR A 438 16.44 15.78 10.91
C THR A 438 17.69 16.58 11.25
N LEU A 439 18.85 16.19 10.70
CA LEU A 439 20.10 16.92 10.89
C LEU A 439 20.06 18.32 10.28
N ALA A 440 19.53 18.47 9.07
CA ALA A 440 19.41 19.77 8.41
C ALA A 440 18.57 20.75 9.25
N ARG A 441 17.47 20.30 9.84
CA ARG A 441 16.62 21.10 10.72
C ARG A 441 17.31 21.49 12.02
N LEU A 442 18.03 20.55 12.64
CA LEU A 442 18.81 20.83 13.85
C LEU A 442 19.94 21.82 13.55
N GLN A 443 20.65 21.65 12.44
CA GLN A 443 21.70 22.58 11.99
C GLN A 443 21.14 23.97 11.70
N ARG A 444 19.97 24.10 11.07
CA ARG A 444 19.33 25.40 10.85
C ARG A 444 18.94 26.07 12.16
N ARG A 445 18.37 25.32 13.11
CA ARG A 445 18.04 25.83 14.46
C ARG A 445 19.27 26.35 15.21
N GLU A 446 20.39 25.63 15.13
CA GLU A 446 21.59 25.92 15.93
C GLU A 446 22.58 26.87 15.24
N TYR A 447 22.74 26.74 13.92
CA TYR A 447 23.77 27.43 13.13
C TYR A 447 23.22 28.33 12.02
N GLY A 448 21.91 28.33 11.78
CA GLY A 448 21.27 29.16 10.75
C GLY A 448 21.45 28.66 9.31
N ALA A 449 22.08 27.52 9.10
CA ALA A 449 22.27 26.91 7.78
C ALA A 449 22.36 25.38 7.88
N ALA A 450 21.95 24.68 6.83
CA ALA A 450 22.15 23.24 6.70
C ALA A 450 23.40 22.94 5.85
N ARG A 451 24.22 22.00 6.29
CA ARG A 451 25.34 21.44 5.54
C ARG A 451 25.31 19.92 5.69
N VAL A 452 24.36 19.32 4.97
CA VAL A 452 24.16 17.86 4.93
C VAL A 452 24.30 17.39 3.50
N THR A 453 25.14 16.39 3.29
CA THR A 453 25.30 15.69 2.00
C THR A 453 24.84 14.25 2.16
N VAL A 454 23.98 13.77 1.28
CA VAL A 454 23.56 12.37 1.16
C VAL A 454 24.34 11.71 0.04
N THR A 455 24.89 10.53 0.30
CA THR A 455 25.53 9.68 -0.70
C THR A 455 24.76 8.36 -0.80
N ALA A 456 24.48 7.91 -2.02
CA ALA A 456 23.78 6.65 -2.26
C ALA A 456 24.49 5.83 -3.33
N LEU A 457 24.52 4.50 -3.15
CA LEU A 457 25.13 3.60 -4.13
C LEU A 457 24.32 3.56 -5.43
N GLU A 458 23.01 3.65 -5.28
CA GLU A 458 22.02 3.63 -6.34
C GLU A 458 22.04 4.92 -7.15
N ALA A 459 21.69 4.85 -8.43
CA ALA A 459 21.28 6.03 -9.18
C ALA A 459 19.94 6.54 -8.63
N ARG A 460 19.68 7.84 -8.74
CA ARG A 460 18.48 8.48 -8.16
C ARG A 460 17.16 7.83 -8.58
N SER A 461 17.08 7.30 -9.81
CA SER A 461 15.90 6.60 -10.33
C SER A 461 15.61 5.24 -9.65
N HIS A 462 16.56 4.73 -8.87
CA HIS A 462 16.48 3.44 -8.17
C HIS A 462 16.57 3.62 -6.65
N PHE A 463 16.39 4.85 -6.14
CA PHE A 463 16.30 5.08 -4.70
C PHE A 463 15.14 4.28 -4.13
N LEU A 464 15.35 3.75 -2.92
CA LEU A 464 14.32 3.06 -2.15
C LEU A 464 13.47 4.03 -1.35
N ALA A 465 13.88 5.30 -1.28
CA ALA A 465 13.13 6.34 -0.62
C ALA A 465 11.90 6.77 -1.45
N ASP A 466 10.83 7.15 -0.77
CA ASP A 466 9.63 7.71 -1.39
C ASP A 466 10.02 8.97 -2.18
N ALA A 467 9.49 9.13 -3.39
CA ALA A 467 9.84 10.25 -4.26
C ALA A 467 9.57 11.62 -3.61
N SER A 468 8.52 11.73 -2.78
CA SER A 468 8.21 12.93 -2.01
C SER A 468 9.31 13.24 -0.98
N GLU A 469 9.87 12.24 -0.29
CA GLU A 469 10.94 12.48 0.69
C GLU A 469 12.23 12.94 0.04
N VAL A 470 12.54 12.43 -1.15
CA VAL A 470 13.69 12.89 -1.94
C VAL A 470 13.49 14.33 -2.42
N LEU A 471 12.26 14.70 -2.80
CA LEU A 471 11.91 16.07 -3.16
C LEU A 471 12.01 17.00 -1.95
N GLU A 472 11.38 16.63 -0.83
CA GLU A 472 11.39 17.38 0.42
C GLU A 472 12.82 17.58 0.95
N ALA A 473 13.69 16.57 0.84
CA ALA A 473 15.10 16.70 1.20
C ALA A 473 15.84 17.73 0.33
N ALA A 474 15.58 17.74 -0.99
CA ALA A 474 16.16 18.72 -1.90
C ALA A 474 15.63 20.15 -1.64
N GLU A 475 14.35 20.30 -1.32
CA GLU A 475 13.73 21.57 -0.93
C GLU A 475 14.26 22.09 0.43
N GLU A 476 14.67 21.18 1.30
CA GLU A 476 15.43 21.46 2.53
C GLU A 476 16.94 21.62 2.27
N GLU A 477 17.35 21.91 1.03
CA GLU A 477 18.72 22.23 0.58
C GLU A 477 19.78 21.17 0.94
N ILE A 478 19.36 19.91 1.05
CA ILE A 478 20.28 18.78 1.26
C ILE A 478 20.90 18.40 -0.08
N GLU A 479 22.22 18.32 -0.14
CA GLU A 479 22.93 17.88 -1.33
C GLU A 479 22.78 16.35 -1.48
N ILE A 480 22.26 15.87 -2.60
CA ILE A 480 22.11 14.42 -2.86
C ILE A 480 23.04 14.01 -3.99
N LEU A 481 23.99 13.12 -3.68
CA LEU A 481 24.96 12.54 -4.59
C LEU A 481 24.64 11.06 -4.81
N ASP A 482 23.99 10.75 -5.91
CA ASP A 482 23.68 9.39 -6.34
C ASP A 482 24.89 8.72 -7.03
N ALA A 483 24.79 7.40 -7.25
CA ALA A 483 25.85 6.58 -7.82
C ALA A 483 27.24 6.84 -7.17
N ARG A 484 27.23 6.97 -5.84
CA ARG A 484 28.38 7.39 -5.03
C ARG A 484 28.51 6.48 -3.82
N GLY A 485 29.58 5.70 -3.77
CA GLY A 485 29.78 4.73 -2.69
C GLY A 485 30.93 5.06 -1.75
N PRO A 486 30.78 4.75 -0.45
CA PRO A 486 31.76 5.07 0.57
C PRO A 486 32.99 4.17 0.46
N ARG A 487 34.18 4.74 0.72
CA ARG A 487 35.47 4.03 0.69
C ARG A 487 36.22 4.06 2.00
N GLU A 488 36.23 5.20 2.68
CA GLU A 488 36.92 5.39 3.95
C GLU A 488 36.31 6.58 4.71
N CYS A 489 36.15 6.45 6.02
CA CYS A 489 35.96 7.61 6.90
C CYS A 489 37.34 8.23 7.15
N VAL A 490 37.60 9.40 6.60
CA VAL A 490 38.94 10.00 6.62
C VAL A 490 39.18 10.67 7.97
N VAL A 491 40.31 10.34 8.61
CA VAL A 491 40.72 10.93 9.88
C VAL A 491 42.02 11.73 9.71
N ASP A 492 42.17 12.82 10.46
CA ASP A 492 43.39 13.63 10.46
C ASP A 492 44.49 13.03 11.34
N GLY A 493 45.67 13.67 11.35
CA GLY A 493 46.81 13.25 12.17
C GLY A 493 46.60 13.39 13.70
N ALA A 494 45.54 14.08 14.14
CA ALA A 494 45.13 14.19 15.53
C ALA A 494 44.01 13.18 15.90
N GLY A 495 43.54 12.39 14.93
CA GLY A 495 42.50 11.39 15.10
C GLY A 495 41.07 11.93 14.96
N ASN A 496 40.87 13.16 14.47
CA ASN A 496 39.53 13.70 14.23
C ASN A 496 38.97 13.26 12.88
N LEU A 497 37.66 13.03 12.81
CA LEU A 497 36.97 12.80 11.54
C LEU A 497 36.98 14.06 10.67
N VAL A 498 37.45 13.92 9.43
CA VAL A 498 37.51 14.99 8.42
C VAL A 498 36.38 14.86 7.41
N GLY A 499 35.88 13.63 7.18
CA GLY A 499 34.75 13.41 6.27
C GLY A 499 34.71 12.00 5.68
N LEU A 500 34.01 11.86 4.56
CA LEU A 500 33.83 10.60 3.84
C LEU A 500 34.51 10.63 2.48
N ARG A 501 35.48 9.74 2.25
CA ARG A 501 36.00 9.48 0.90
C ARG A 501 35.05 8.54 0.16
N SER A 502 34.75 8.87 -1.10
CA SER A 502 33.84 8.09 -1.93
C SER A 502 34.27 8.08 -3.40
N TRP A 503 33.81 7.06 -4.13
CA TRP A 503 34.06 6.86 -5.56
C TRP A 503 32.74 6.74 -6.32
N ARG A 504 32.78 6.98 -7.64
CA ARG A 504 31.62 6.76 -8.50
C ARG A 504 31.32 5.27 -8.58
N VAL A 505 30.05 4.91 -8.46
CA VAL A 505 29.55 3.55 -8.65
C VAL A 505 29.25 3.34 -10.13
N MET A 506 29.88 2.32 -10.71
CA MET A 506 29.67 1.90 -12.10
C MET A 506 28.63 0.80 -12.20
N SER A 507 28.59 -0.09 -11.21
CA SER A 507 27.57 -1.12 -11.02
C SER A 507 27.43 -1.44 -9.55
N ILE A 508 26.24 -1.84 -9.10
CA ILE A 508 25.95 -2.28 -7.72
C ILE A 508 26.00 -3.80 -7.60
N PHE A 509 25.59 -4.49 -8.67
CA PHE A 509 25.46 -5.93 -8.73
C PHE A 509 26.42 -6.54 -9.75
N ASP A 510 26.85 -7.77 -9.50
CA ASP A 510 27.54 -8.57 -10.51
C ASP A 510 26.54 -9.15 -11.54
N ALA A 511 27.06 -9.86 -12.54
CA ALA A 511 26.25 -10.50 -13.58
C ALA A 511 25.28 -11.58 -13.04
N GLN A 512 25.43 -12.00 -11.78
CA GLN A 512 24.54 -12.95 -11.09
C GLN A 512 23.55 -12.24 -10.16
N GLY A 513 23.50 -10.91 -10.16
CA GLY A 513 22.63 -10.12 -9.30
C GLY A 513 23.05 -10.09 -7.83
N ARG A 514 24.28 -10.52 -7.50
CA ARG A 514 24.81 -10.45 -6.13
C ARG A 514 25.37 -9.07 -5.88
N PHE A 515 25.17 -8.56 -4.66
CA PHE A 515 25.70 -7.28 -4.24
C PHE A 515 27.23 -7.30 -4.29
N ALA A 516 27.80 -6.59 -5.25
CA ALA A 516 29.23 -6.56 -5.56
C ALA A 516 29.55 -5.26 -6.31
N PRO A 517 29.54 -4.10 -5.62
CA PRO A 517 29.66 -2.82 -6.28
C PRO A 517 31.04 -2.63 -6.92
N ILE A 518 31.05 -2.14 -8.15
CA ILE A 518 32.23 -1.79 -8.96
C ILE A 518 32.34 -0.28 -9.00
N TYR A 519 33.55 0.23 -8.77
CA TYR A 519 33.83 1.66 -8.63
C TYR A 519 34.78 2.17 -9.71
N ASP A 520 34.69 3.47 -10.01
CA ASP A 520 35.72 4.21 -10.73
C ASP A 520 36.59 4.98 -9.72
N GLU A 521 37.80 4.46 -9.49
CA GLU A 521 38.76 5.02 -8.53
C GLU A 521 39.29 6.41 -8.96
N SER A 522 39.17 6.75 -10.25
CA SER A 522 39.64 8.04 -10.76
C SER A 522 38.72 9.21 -10.41
N ASP A 523 37.45 8.96 -10.08
CA ASP A 523 36.48 9.97 -9.59
C ASP A 523 36.43 10.00 -8.06
N GLU A 524 37.61 10.04 -7.44
CA GLU A 524 37.73 10.21 -5.99
C GLU A 524 37.26 11.58 -5.52
N ARG A 525 36.40 11.57 -4.50
CA ARG A 525 35.93 12.78 -3.82
C ARG A 525 35.94 12.61 -2.32
N LEU A 526 36.40 13.65 -1.63
CA LEU A 526 36.28 13.81 -0.19
C LEU A 526 35.08 14.72 0.10
N HIS A 527 34.12 14.21 0.87
CA HIS A 527 33.00 14.97 1.39
C HIS A 527 33.32 15.38 2.83
N GLU A 528 33.72 16.63 3.02
CA GLU A 528 34.11 17.16 4.34
C GLU A 528 32.93 17.18 5.32
N ALA A 529 33.09 16.51 6.46
CA ALA A 529 32.08 16.48 7.51
C ALA A 529 32.65 16.18 8.89
N GLU A 530 32.04 16.77 9.91
CA GLU A 530 32.32 16.50 11.32
C GLU A 530 31.67 15.18 11.79
N MET A 531 30.64 14.71 11.08
CA MET A 531 29.92 13.47 11.36
C MET A 531 29.61 12.70 10.08
N VAL A 532 29.79 11.39 10.11
CA VAL A 532 29.29 10.47 9.07
C VAL A 532 28.17 9.62 9.66
N VAL A 533 27.07 9.48 8.92
CA VAL A 533 25.89 8.75 9.38
C VAL A 533 25.57 7.61 8.44
N GLU A 534 25.53 6.40 8.97
CA GLU A 534 25.22 5.20 8.21
C GLU A 534 23.73 4.85 8.28
N ALA A 535 23.07 4.86 7.12
CA ALA A 535 21.67 4.51 6.90
C ALA A 535 21.54 3.35 5.88
N ILE A 536 22.45 2.38 5.94
CA ILE A 536 22.60 1.28 4.96
C ILE A 536 21.81 0.01 5.33
N GLY A 537 20.71 0.17 6.07
CA GLY A 537 19.86 -0.92 6.52
C GLY A 537 20.03 -1.29 7.99
N GLN A 538 19.14 -2.19 8.43
CA GLN A 538 18.91 -2.47 9.85
C GLN A 538 19.00 -3.97 10.17
N VAL A 539 19.03 -4.30 11.47
CA VAL A 539 19.07 -5.66 12.02
C VAL A 539 18.36 -5.72 13.37
N ALA A 540 17.79 -6.89 13.69
CA ALA A 540 17.15 -7.16 14.97
C ALA A 540 18.18 -7.38 16.09
N ASP A 541 17.86 -6.97 17.31
CA ASP A 541 18.53 -7.49 18.51
C ASP A 541 17.94 -8.85 18.86
N THR A 542 18.76 -9.89 18.81
CA THR A 542 18.33 -11.26 19.10
C THR A 542 19.03 -11.84 20.34
N ALA A 543 19.74 -10.99 21.10
CA ALA A 543 20.49 -11.43 22.28
C ALA A 543 19.61 -12.14 23.32
N LEU A 544 18.33 -11.76 23.43
CA LEU A 544 17.36 -12.36 24.35
C LEU A 544 17.11 -13.86 24.10
N LEU A 545 17.44 -14.38 22.91
CA LEU A 545 17.29 -15.79 22.60
C LEU A 545 18.38 -16.63 23.30
N GLY A 546 19.57 -16.07 23.52
CA GLY A 546 20.74 -16.84 23.93
C GLY A 546 21.18 -17.88 22.89
N GLU A 547 22.35 -18.49 23.10
CA GLU A 547 22.95 -19.42 22.13
C GLU A 547 22.07 -20.67 21.92
N ALA A 548 21.64 -21.30 23.02
CA ALA A 548 20.91 -22.57 22.97
C ALA A 548 19.58 -22.49 22.21
N LEU A 549 18.80 -21.41 22.37
CA LEU A 549 17.55 -21.25 21.61
C LEU A 549 17.85 -20.81 20.18
N THR A 550 18.84 -19.94 19.97
CA THR A 550 19.24 -19.52 18.62
C THR A 550 19.59 -20.71 17.73
N GLU A 551 20.27 -21.73 18.28
CA GLU A 551 20.60 -22.98 17.58
C GLU A 551 19.39 -23.87 17.27
N ARG A 552 18.36 -23.86 18.11
CA ARG A 552 17.12 -24.64 17.88
C ARG A 552 16.16 -23.96 16.90
N LEU A 553 16.29 -22.64 16.77
CA LEU A 553 15.49 -21.84 15.85
C LEU A 553 16.02 -21.95 14.42
N GLU A 554 15.10 -21.98 13.46
CA GLU A 554 15.46 -21.95 12.05
C GLU A 554 15.64 -20.52 11.56
N TRP A 555 16.68 -20.28 10.74
CA TRP A 555 17.00 -18.96 10.21
C TRP A 555 17.16 -18.99 8.69
N HIS A 556 16.75 -17.91 8.03
CA HIS A 556 16.98 -17.70 6.62
C HIS A 556 17.57 -16.31 6.38
N ARG A 557 18.82 -16.25 5.90
CA ARG A 557 19.54 -15.00 5.60
C ARG A 557 19.54 -13.98 6.76
N GLY A 558 19.70 -14.47 7.99
CA GLY A 558 19.74 -13.64 9.21
C GLY A 558 18.36 -13.17 9.70
N ARG A 559 17.27 -13.73 9.17
CA ARG A 559 15.90 -13.53 9.67
C ARG A 559 15.36 -14.82 10.24
N LEU A 560 14.49 -14.71 11.24
CA LEU A 560 13.88 -15.86 11.87
C LEU A 560 12.87 -16.50 10.90
N ARG A 561 12.96 -17.82 10.72
CA ARG A 561 12.03 -18.55 9.87
C ARG A 561 10.80 -18.96 10.68
N VAL A 562 9.64 -18.78 10.06
CA VAL A 562 8.33 -19.12 10.63
C VAL A 562 7.48 -19.86 9.60
N ASP A 563 6.45 -20.56 10.07
CA ASP A 563 5.42 -21.15 9.22
C ASP A 563 4.38 -20.12 8.73
N ALA A 564 3.33 -20.60 8.06
CA ALA A 564 2.26 -19.75 7.52
C ALA A 564 1.52 -18.96 8.60
N ASP A 565 1.47 -19.44 9.84
CA ASP A 565 0.80 -18.81 10.98
C ASP A 565 1.78 -17.99 11.84
N GLY A 566 3.06 -17.93 11.44
CA GLY A 566 4.10 -17.17 12.12
C GLY A 566 4.70 -17.90 13.31
N ARG A 567 4.46 -19.20 13.45
CA ARG A 567 5.06 -20.04 14.48
C ARG A 567 6.49 -20.41 14.11
N THR A 568 7.37 -20.42 15.10
CA THR A 568 8.76 -20.84 14.91
C THR A 568 8.89 -22.38 14.98
N SER A 569 10.12 -22.91 14.91
CA SER A 569 10.38 -24.33 15.19
C SER A 569 10.05 -24.73 16.64
N GLU A 570 9.89 -23.76 17.53
CA GLU A 570 9.49 -23.97 18.93
C GLU A 570 7.99 -23.79 19.10
N SER A 571 7.32 -24.82 19.64
CA SER A 571 5.85 -24.89 19.68
C SER A 571 5.18 -23.77 20.49
N TRP A 572 5.87 -23.13 21.42
CA TRP A 572 5.34 -22.08 22.29
C TRP A 572 5.66 -20.67 21.78
N LEU A 573 6.40 -20.54 20.68
CA LEU A 573 7.02 -19.29 20.23
C LEU A 573 6.63 -18.93 18.79
N TRP A 574 6.15 -17.70 18.61
CA TRP A 574 5.82 -17.07 17.34
C TRP A 574 6.73 -15.87 17.08
N ALA A 575 6.82 -15.44 15.83
CA ALA A 575 7.49 -14.20 15.45
C ALA A 575 6.78 -13.47 14.32
N ALA A 576 6.86 -12.13 14.34
CA ALA A 576 6.11 -11.27 13.44
C ALA A 576 6.87 -10.00 13.04
N GLY A 577 6.45 -9.38 11.94
CA GLY A 577 6.93 -8.07 11.48
C GLY A 577 8.36 -8.10 10.94
N ASP A 578 9.08 -6.99 11.12
CA ASP A 578 10.31 -6.74 10.37
C ASP A 578 11.42 -7.76 10.62
N MET A 579 11.44 -8.43 11.77
CA MET A 579 12.42 -9.49 12.06
C MET A 579 12.23 -10.74 11.18
N VAL A 580 11.05 -10.92 10.59
CA VAL A 580 10.71 -11.99 9.65
C VAL A 580 10.74 -11.45 8.21
N ASN A 581 9.95 -10.41 7.92
CA ASN A 581 9.65 -9.99 6.54
C ASN A 581 10.42 -8.73 6.08
N GLY A 582 11.11 -8.04 6.99
CA GLY A 582 11.79 -6.77 6.71
C GLY A 582 10.88 -5.56 6.92
N PRO A 583 11.42 -4.33 6.77
CA PRO A 583 10.76 -3.12 7.23
C PRO A 583 9.61 -2.67 6.33
N ASP A 584 8.37 -2.80 6.80
CA ASP A 584 7.19 -2.13 6.24
C ASP A 584 6.02 -2.15 7.25
N VAL A 585 5.50 -0.97 7.61
CA VAL A 585 4.47 -0.81 8.65
C VAL A 585 3.21 -1.62 8.32
N VAL A 586 2.72 -1.58 7.07
CA VAL A 586 1.46 -2.25 6.71
C VAL A 586 1.62 -3.77 6.66
N HIS A 587 2.79 -4.28 6.27
CA HIS A 587 3.08 -5.72 6.37
C HIS A 587 3.23 -6.16 7.82
N ALA A 588 3.83 -5.35 8.68
CA ALA A 588 3.90 -5.63 10.11
C ALA A 588 2.49 -5.75 10.73
N VAL A 589 1.55 -4.88 10.36
CA VAL A 589 0.14 -5.01 10.75
C VAL A 589 -0.46 -6.33 10.24
N ALA A 590 -0.24 -6.67 8.96
CA ALA A 590 -0.73 -7.93 8.38
C ALA A 590 -0.17 -9.17 9.10
N ASP A 591 1.12 -9.15 9.44
CA ASP A 591 1.76 -10.20 10.23
C ASP A 591 1.16 -10.33 11.63
N GLY A 592 0.83 -9.21 12.27
CA GLY A 592 0.18 -9.20 13.57
C GLY A 592 -1.18 -9.89 13.55
N HIS A 593 -2.03 -9.58 12.56
CA HIS A 593 -3.33 -10.23 12.35
C HIS A 593 -3.18 -11.74 12.14
N ARG A 594 -2.25 -12.13 11.27
CA ARG A 594 -1.98 -13.54 10.94
C ARG A 594 -1.50 -14.33 12.15
N VAL A 595 -0.56 -13.77 12.93
CA VAL A 595 -0.04 -14.41 14.16
C VAL A 595 -1.11 -14.51 15.24
N ALA A 596 -1.93 -13.48 15.42
CA ALA A 596 -3.05 -13.54 16.37
C ALA A 596 -4.04 -14.66 16.02
N ALA A 597 -4.43 -14.77 14.75
CA ALA A 597 -5.31 -15.83 14.27
C ALA A 597 -4.69 -17.23 14.50
N GLY A 598 -3.39 -17.38 14.19
CA GLY A 598 -2.65 -18.63 14.39
C GLY A 598 -2.57 -19.06 15.86
N ILE A 599 -2.26 -18.12 16.76
CA ILE A 599 -2.22 -18.38 18.21
C ILE A 599 -3.60 -18.75 18.74
N HIS A 600 -4.64 -18.01 18.36
CA HIS A 600 -6.00 -18.28 18.79
C HIS A 600 -6.44 -19.70 18.39
N ALA A 601 -6.29 -20.06 17.11
CA ALA A 601 -6.65 -21.39 16.61
C ALA A 601 -5.87 -22.50 17.33
N TRP A 602 -4.59 -22.29 17.62
CA TRP A 602 -3.77 -23.25 18.34
C TRP A 602 -4.20 -23.42 19.81
N LEU A 603 -4.56 -22.32 20.49
CA LEU A 603 -5.06 -22.37 21.87
C LEU A 603 -6.40 -23.09 21.97
N GLU A 604 -7.32 -22.85 21.04
CA GLU A 604 -8.61 -23.56 20.98
C GLU A 604 -8.45 -25.06 20.74
N GLN A 605 -7.53 -25.46 19.85
CA GLN A 605 -7.26 -26.88 19.60
C GLN A 605 -6.75 -27.60 20.86
N ARG A 606 -5.92 -26.94 21.68
CA ARG A 606 -5.44 -27.53 22.94
C ARG A 606 -6.55 -27.75 23.96
N GLU A 607 -7.61 -26.95 23.93
CA GLU A 607 -8.79 -27.14 24.78
C GLU A 607 -9.64 -28.33 24.34
N SER A 608 -9.75 -28.56 23.03
CA SER A 608 -10.52 -29.69 22.51
C SER A 608 -9.92 -31.08 22.77
N VAL A 609 -8.63 -31.14 23.13
CA VAL A 609 -7.87 -32.37 23.36
C VAL A 609 -7.67 -32.68 24.86
N GLN A 610 -7.97 -31.73 25.74
CA GLN A 610 -7.99 -31.90 27.21
C GLN A 610 -9.41 -32.17 27.70
#